data_AF-A0A350M8D0-F1
#
_entry.id   AF-A0A350M8D0-F1
#
_cell.length_a   1.000
_cell.length_b   1.000
_cell.length_c   1.000
_cell.angle_alpha   90.00
_cell.angle_beta   90.00
_cell.angle_gamma   90.00
#
_symmetry.space_group_name_H-M   'P 1'
#
loop_
_entity.id
_entity.type
_entity.pdbx_description
1 polymer ?
#
loop_
_entity_poly.entity_id
_entity_poly.type
_entity_poly.pdbx_seq_one_letter_code
_entity_poly.pdbx_strand_id
1 'polypeptide(L)'
;AYFLGMCSYLAVSKTVKTGVGLGVAVIFVLGITIPINYLLENYVLKKGALIWLGDEFANVDLSFLSFIMFIAVVASMVQLVEMAVEKFAPALYGALGIFLPLIAVNCSILGGALFMQERQYTNIAEATVFG
;
A
#
# COMPACT_ATOMS: atom_id res chain seq x y z
N ALA A 1 6.19 0.00 20.21
CA ALA A 1 6.89 0.15 18.91
C ALA A 1 6.58 -1.09 18.09
N TYR A 2 6.02 -0.93 16.89
CA TYR A 2 5.76 -2.03 15.97
C TYR A 2 6.93 -2.14 15.00
N PHE A 3 7.58 -3.31 14.94
CA PHE A 3 8.70 -3.56 14.03
C PHE A 3 8.15 -4.13 12.71
N LEU A 4 7.92 -3.26 11.74
CA LEU A 4 7.41 -3.60 10.40
C LEU A 4 8.48 -3.25 9.34
N GLY A 5 8.51 -3.98 8.22
CA GLY A 5 9.42 -3.67 7.10
C GLY A 5 10.88 -4.15 7.25
N MET A 6 11.16 -5.06 8.20
CA MET A 6 12.52 -5.53 8.48
C MET A 6 13.17 -6.29 7.31
N CYS A 7 12.39 -7.01 6.49
CA CYS A 7 12.90 -7.80 5.36
C CYS A 7 13.64 -6.93 4.34
N SER A 8 13.02 -5.83 3.91
CA SER A 8 13.63 -4.86 2.99
C SER A 8 14.74 -4.06 3.65
N TYR A 9 14.62 -3.77 4.95
CA TYR A 9 15.63 -3.03 5.69
C TYR A 9 16.96 -3.78 5.74
N LEU A 10 16.94 -5.06 6.15
CA LEU A 10 18.13 -5.90 6.25
C LEU A 10 18.77 -6.18 4.87
N ALA A 11 17.98 -6.21 3.82
CA ALA A 11 18.46 -6.44 2.46
C ALA A 11 19.25 -5.23 1.89
N VAL A 12 18.82 -3.99 2.20
CA VAL A 12 19.31 -2.78 1.52
C VAL A 12 20.22 -1.90 2.41
N SER A 13 20.50 -2.33 3.64
CA SER A 13 21.37 -1.62 4.60
C SER A 13 22.86 -1.51 4.23
N LYS A 14 23.32 -2.11 3.12
CA LYS A 14 24.75 -2.10 2.73
C LYS A 14 25.23 -0.78 2.12
N THR A 15 24.37 -0.04 1.42
CA THR A 15 24.76 1.24 0.81
C THR A 15 23.69 2.30 0.99
N VAL A 16 24.10 3.49 1.43
CA VAL A 16 23.17 4.61 1.70
C VAL A 16 22.41 5.04 0.43
N LYS A 17 23.08 5.02 -0.74
CA LYS A 17 22.46 5.44 -2.01
C LYS A 17 21.26 4.55 -2.41
N THR A 18 21.35 3.23 -2.24
CA THR A 18 20.24 2.30 -2.53
C THR A 18 19.17 2.35 -1.44
N GLY A 19 19.59 2.51 -0.17
CA GLY A 19 18.66 2.64 0.96
C GLY A 19 17.75 3.87 0.85
N VAL A 20 18.31 5.02 0.44
CA VAL A 20 17.53 6.25 0.21
C VAL A 20 16.57 6.07 -0.97
N GLY A 21 17.03 5.45 -2.08
CA GLY A 21 16.18 5.19 -3.24
C GLY A 21 14.97 4.31 -2.90
N LEU A 22 15.18 3.23 -2.14
CA LEU A 22 14.10 2.35 -1.70
C LEU A 22 13.18 3.05 -0.69
N GLY A 23 13.73 3.82 0.25
CA GLY A 23 12.94 4.55 1.24
C GLY A 23 11.98 5.55 0.60
N VAL A 24 12.46 6.33 -0.38
CA VAL A 24 11.62 7.27 -1.14
C VAL A 24 10.52 6.54 -1.90
N ALA A 25 10.83 5.40 -2.52
CA ALA A 25 9.83 4.59 -3.21
C ALA A 25 8.74 4.07 -2.25
N VAL A 26 9.12 3.59 -1.06
CA VAL A 26 8.16 3.11 -0.05
C VAL A 26 7.27 4.24 0.47
N ILE A 27 7.82 5.42 0.76
CA ILE A 27 7.03 6.59 1.20
C ILE A 27 6.03 7.00 0.12
N PHE A 28 6.46 7.04 -1.14
CA PHE A 28 5.59 7.36 -2.26
C PHE A 28 4.43 6.36 -2.41
N VAL A 29 4.73 5.05 -2.30
CA VAL A 29 3.70 4.02 -2.35
C VAL A 29 2.75 4.14 -1.16
N LEU A 30 3.26 4.35 0.07
CA LEU A 30 2.45 4.49 1.28
C LEU A 30 1.48 5.68 1.17
N GLY A 31 1.99 6.84 0.79
CA GLY A 31 1.21 8.07 0.65
C GLY A 31 0.11 8.00 -0.40
N ILE A 32 0.22 7.11 -1.40
CA ILE A 32 -0.82 6.91 -2.43
C ILE A 32 -1.74 5.75 -2.09
N THR A 33 -1.22 4.65 -1.56
CA THR A 33 -2.01 3.44 -1.28
C THR A 33 -2.96 3.63 -0.11
N ILE A 34 -2.58 4.37 0.94
CA ILE A 34 -3.44 4.63 2.10
C ILE A 34 -4.73 5.40 1.73
N PRO A 35 -4.68 6.54 1.01
CA PRO A 35 -5.91 7.24 0.63
C PRO A 35 -6.76 6.44 -0.37
N ILE A 36 -6.15 5.66 -1.26
CA ILE A 36 -6.90 4.79 -2.18
C ILE A 36 -7.59 3.65 -1.42
N ASN A 37 -6.90 2.99 -0.49
CA ASN A 37 -7.48 1.96 0.37
C ASN A 37 -8.60 2.53 1.25
N TYR A 38 -8.46 3.78 1.70
CA TYR A 38 -9.49 4.47 2.47
C TYR A 38 -10.77 4.70 1.65
N LEU A 39 -10.62 5.14 0.39
CA LEU A 39 -11.74 5.29 -0.54
C LEU A 39 -12.39 3.93 -0.79
N LEU A 40 -11.61 2.89 -1.04
CA LEU A 40 -12.14 1.54 -1.23
C LEU A 40 -12.85 1.01 0.03
N GLU A 41 -12.32 1.27 1.22
CA GLU A 41 -12.97 0.83 2.46
C GLU A 41 -14.36 1.46 2.61
N ASN A 42 -14.49 2.77 2.37
CA ASN A 42 -15.76 3.48 2.54
C ASN A 42 -16.74 3.27 1.38
N TYR A 43 -16.27 3.05 0.14
CA TYR A 43 -17.14 2.89 -1.03
C TYR A 43 -17.41 1.44 -1.43
N VAL A 44 -16.59 0.47 -1.01
CA VAL A 44 -16.69 -0.93 -1.49
C VAL A 44 -16.81 -1.94 -0.34
N LEU A 45 -16.19 -1.71 0.83
CA LEU A 45 -16.08 -2.74 1.87
C LEU A 45 -16.98 -2.54 3.10
N LYS A 46 -17.32 -1.30 3.48
CA LYS A 46 -18.22 -1.06 4.62
C LYS A 46 -19.63 -1.59 4.35
N LYS A 47 -20.29 -2.05 5.44
CA LYS A 47 -21.69 -2.52 5.42
C LYS A 47 -22.57 -1.53 4.66
N GLY A 48 -23.17 -1.99 3.56
CA GLY A 48 -24.09 -1.19 2.76
C GLY A 48 -23.42 -0.21 1.79
N ALA A 49 -22.15 -0.32 1.43
CA ALA A 49 -21.53 0.57 0.43
C ALA A 49 -21.93 0.23 -1.03
N LEU A 50 -22.49 -0.97 -1.27
CA LEU A 50 -22.98 -1.42 -2.59
C LEU A 50 -24.36 -0.87 -3.00
N ILE A 51 -24.89 0.15 -2.31
CA ILE A 51 -26.19 0.76 -2.67
C ILE A 51 -26.21 1.28 -4.12
N TRP A 52 -25.03 1.63 -4.66
CA TRP A 52 -24.90 2.10 -6.05
C TRP A 52 -25.08 0.98 -7.10
N LEU A 53 -24.96 -0.29 -6.72
CA LEU A 53 -25.08 -1.45 -7.63
C LEU A 53 -26.42 -2.21 -7.51
N GLY A 54 -27.18 -2.00 -6.42
CA GLY A 54 -28.54 -2.53 -6.24
C GLY A 54 -28.98 -2.63 -4.76
N ASP A 55 -30.25 -2.36 -4.49
CA ASP A 55 -30.89 -2.36 -3.14
C ASP A 55 -30.82 -3.73 -2.42
N GLU A 56 -30.51 -4.83 -3.13
CA GLU A 56 -30.43 -6.19 -2.57
C GLU A 56 -29.13 -6.49 -1.82
N PHE A 57 -28.05 -5.72 -1.99
CA PHE A 57 -26.73 -6.00 -1.40
C PHE A 57 -26.42 -5.21 -0.12
N ALA A 58 -27.44 -4.57 0.47
CA ALA A 58 -27.30 -3.71 1.66
C ALA A 58 -26.73 -4.42 2.91
N ASN A 59 -26.82 -5.76 2.98
CA ASN A 59 -26.43 -6.55 4.15
C ASN A 59 -25.21 -7.47 3.94
N VAL A 60 -24.53 -7.42 2.78
CA VAL A 60 -23.36 -8.27 2.57
C VAL A 60 -22.13 -7.62 3.21
N ASP A 61 -21.60 -8.28 4.23
CA ASP A 61 -20.40 -7.86 4.95
C ASP A 61 -19.16 -8.38 4.22
N LEU A 62 -18.55 -7.55 3.36
CA LEU A 62 -17.33 -7.90 2.59
C LEU A 62 -16.04 -7.72 3.40
N SER A 63 -16.11 -7.50 4.72
CA SER A 63 -14.95 -7.26 5.58
C SER A 63 -13.93 -8.42 5.59
N PHE A 64 -14.34 -9.64 5.20
CA PHE A 64 -13.41 -10.76 4.99
C PHE A 64 -12.47 -10.56 3.78
N LEU A 65 -12.91 -9.81 2.76
CA LEU A 65 -12.14 -9.57 1.53
C LEU A 65 -11.17 -8.39 1.64
N SER A 66 -11.19 -7.62 2.74
CA SER A 66 -10.34 -6.42 2.92
C SER A 66 -8.87 -6.69 2.73
N PHE A 67 -8.36 -7.78 3.31
CA PHE A 67 -6.95 -8.14 3.17
C PHE A 67 -6.54 -8.37 1.73
N ILE A 68 -7.33 -9.13 0.95
CA ILE A 68 -7.03 -9.44 -0.45
C ILE A 68 -7.10 -8.17 -1.29
N MET A 69 -8.09 -7.30 -1.04
CA MET A 69 -8.24 -6.03 -1.74
C MET A 69 -7.06 -5.09 -1.48
N PHE A 70 -6.61 -4.94 -0.23
CA PHE A 70 -5.45 -4.11 0.08
C PHE A 70 -4.17 -4.60 -0.60
N ILE A 71 -3.95 -5.93 -0.62
CA ILE A 71 -2.80 -6.51 -1.33
C ILE A 71 -2.90 -6.25 -2.84
N ALA A 72 -4.08 -6.40 -3.45
CA ALA A 72 -4.28 -6.14 -4.87
C ALA A 72 -4.00 -4.67 -5.25
N VAL A 73 -4.46 -3.73 -4.43
CA VAL A 73 -4.21 -2.30 -4.63
C VAL A 73 -2.71 -2.00 -4.52
N VAL A 74 -2.05 -2.49 -3.47
CA VAL A 74 -0.61 -2.30 -3.29
C VAL A 74 0.16 -2.91 -4.47
N ALA A 75 -0.18 -4.12 -4.91
CA ALA A 75 0.45 -4.77 -6.05
C ALA A 75 0.30 -3.95 -7.34
N SER A 76 -0.90 -3.42 -7.62
CA SER A 76 -1.13 -2.58 -8.80
C SER A 76 -0.31 -1.29 -8.79
N MET A 77 -0.13 -0.68 -7.61
CA MET A 77 0.66 0.55 -7.45
C MET A 77 2.16 0.28 -7.55
N VAL A 78 2.64 -0.81 -6.95
CA VAL A 78 4.05 -1.23 -7.04
C VAL A 78 4.42 -1.56 -8.48
N GLN A 79 3.52 -2.19 -9.24
CA GLN A 79 3.73 -2.44 -10.66
C GLN A 79 3.95 -1.13 -11.45
N LEU A 80 3.20 -0.08 -11.12
CA LEU A 80 3.35 1.24 -11.73
C LEU A 80 4.70 1.87 -11.37
N VAL A 81 5.11 1.74 -10.10
CA VAL A 81 6.42 2.19 -9.62
C VAL A 81 7.57 1.43 -10.30
N GLU A 82 7.42 0.12 -10.55
CA GLU A 82 8.42 -0.67 -11.25
C GLU A 82 8.70 -0.12 -12.65
N MET A 83 7.64 0.12 -13.43
CA MET A 83 7.76 0.74 -14.76
C MET A 83 8.37 2.15 -14.70
N ALA A 84 8.07 2.92 -13.64
CA ALA A 84 8.66 4.25 -13.46
C ALA A 84 10.15 4.19 -13.12
N VAL A 85 10.57 3.29 -12.23
CA VAL A 85 11.97 3.15 -11.80
C VAL A 85 12.85 2.67 -12.95
N GLU A 86 12.38 1.74 -13.78
CA GLU A 86 13.10 1.28 -14.98
C GLU A 86 13.42 2.46 -15.92
N LYS A 87 12.49 3.40 -16.08
CA LYS A 87 12.64 4.56 -16.96
C LYS A 87 13.50 5.68 -16.37
N PHE A 88 13.36 6.00 -15.09
CA PHE A 88 14.05 7.15 -14.47
C PHE A 88 15.41 6.81 -13.87
N ALA A 89 15.60 5.58 -13.38
CA ALA A 89 16.79 5.20 -12.60
C ALA A 89 17.30 3.79 -12.95
N PRO A 90 17.88 3.59 -14.15
CA PRO A 90 18.39 2.28 -14.59
C PRO A 90 19.52 1.75 -13.67
N ALA A 91 20.29 2.65 -13.05
CA ALA A 91 21.31 2.27 -12.07
C ALA A 91 20.70 1.65 -10.79
N LEU A 92 19.52 2.10 -10.38
CA LEU A 92 18.81 1.53 -9.22
C LEU A 92 18.11 0.23 -9.60
N TYR A 93 17.53 0.17 -10.80
CA TYR A 93 16.94 -1.06 -11.34
C TYR A 93 17.98 -2.20 -11.45
N GLY A 94 19.21 -1.91 -11.91
CA GLY A 94 20.28 -2.90 -11.97
C GLY A 94 20.74 -3.43 -10.60
N ALA A 95 20.59 -2.64 -9.53
CA ALA A 95 20.97 -3.03 -8.17
C ALA A 95 19.82 -3.71 -7.40
N LEU A 96 18.57 -3.36 -7.71
CA LEU A 96 17.41 -3.69 -6.89
C LEU A 96 16.27 -4.40 -7.65
N GLY A 97 16.38 -4.62 -8.96
CA GLY A 97 15.28 -5.08 -9.83
C GLY A 97 14.55 -6.33 -9.34
N ILE A 98 15.27 -7.31 -8.77
CA ILE A 98 14.66 -8.53 -8.21
C ILE A 98 13.90 -8.26 -6.90
N PHE A 99 14.23 -7.18 -6.19
CA PHE A 99 13.62 -6.78 -4.93
C PHE A 99 12.52 -5.73 -5.08
N LEU A 100 12.28 -5.18 -6.28
CA LEU A 100 11.16 -4.27 -6.52
C LEU A 100 9.79 -4.93 -6.22
N PRO A 101 9.55 -6.19 -6.63
CA PRO A 101 8.34 -6.93 -6.22
C PRO A 101 8.21 -7.13 -4.70
N LEU A 102 9.32 -7.08 -3.95
CA LEU A 102 9.31 -7.21 -2.49
C LEU A 102 8.66 -6.00 -1.80
N ILE A 103 8.47 -4.88 -2.52
CA ILE A 103 7.71 -3.72 -2.03
C ILE A 103 6.24 -4.11 -1.84
N ALA A 104 5.66 -4.93 -2.73
CA ALA A 104 4.25 -5.29 -2.66
C ALA A 104 3.89 -6.09 -1.39
N VAL A 105 4.84 -6.89 -0.91
CA VAL A 105 4.72 -7.68 0.32
C VAL A 105 5.38 -7.00 1.53
N ASN A 106 5.66 -5.70 1.44
CA ASN A 106 6.28 -4.98 2.54
C ASN A 106 5.29 -4.85 3.70
N CYS A 107 5.65 -5.45 4.84
CA CYS A 107 4.80 -5.46 6.02
C CYS A 107 4.49 -4.05 6.55
N SER A 108 5.34 -3.04 6.32
CA SER A 108 5.04 -1.67 6.74
C SER A 108 3.90 -1.06 5.93
N ILE A 109 3.82 -1.38 4.63
CA ILE A 109 2.77 -0.88 3.73
C ILE A 109 1.44 -1.55 4.06
N LEU A 110 1.45 -2.89 4.18
CA LEU A 110 0.25 -3.64 4.58
C LEU A 110 -0.21 -3.24 5.99
N GLY A 111 0.72 -3.09 6.93
CA GLY A 111 0.42 -2.65 8.30
C GLY A 111 -0.18 -1.25 8.35
N GLY A 112 0.27 -0.33 7.50
CA GLY A 112 -0.32 1.00 7.36
C GLY A 112 -1.79 0.94 6.93
N ALA A 113 -2.10 0.12 5.92
CA ALA A 113 -3.47 -0.07 5.45
C ALA A 113 -4.39 -0.69 6.52
N LEU A 114 -3.88 -1.67 7.27
CA LEU A 114 -4.63 -2.32 8.35
C LEU A 114 -4.86 -1.40 9.56
N PHE A 115 -3.85 -0.62 9.95
CA PHE A 115 -4.02 0.36 11.02
C PHE A 115 -4.98 1.49 10.63
N MET A 116 -5.06 1.83 9.35
CA MET A 116 -6.05 2.78 8.85
C MET A 116 -7.48 2.24 9.04
N GLN A 117 -7.70 0.95 8.74
CA GLN A 117 -8.97 0.27 8.98
C GLN A 117 -9.30 0.15 10.47
N GLU A 118 -8.36 -0.29 11.31
CA GLU A 118 -8.61 -0.44 12.76
C GLU A 118 -8.88 0.90 13.47
N ARG A 119 -8.22 1.98 13.03
CA ARG A 119 -8.42 3.31 13.60
C ARG A 119 -9.66 4.02 13.07
N GLN A 120 -10.38 3.44 12.10
CA GLN A 120 -11.61 3.97 11.53
C GLN A 120 -11.52 5.47 11.22
N TYR A 121 -10.47 5.88 10.51
CA TYR A 121 -10.31 7.29 10.13
C TYR A 121 -11.58 7.78 9.42
N THR A 122 -12.01 9.01 9.70
CA THR A 122 -13.26 9.57 9.15
C THR A 122 -12.98 10.56 8.02
N ASN A 123 -11.71 10.96 7.85
CA ASN A 123 -11.29 11.98 6.90
C ASN A 123 -10.18 11.48 5.98
N ILE A 124 -10.32 11.75 4.67
CA ILE A 124 -9.28 11.49 3.64
C ILE A 124 -7.97 12.21 3.97
N ALA A 125 -8.06 13.39 4.59
CA ALA A 125 -6.90 14.18 4.99
C ALA A 125 -6.05 13.49 6.07
N GLU A 126 -6.67 12.82 7.05
CA GLU A 126 -5.95 12.08 8.10
C GLU A 126 -5.32 10.81 7.54
N ALA A 127 -6.01 10.12 6.62
CA ALA A 127 -5.47 8.97 5.92
C ALA A 127 -4.25 9.34 5.06
N THR A 128 -4.30 10.48 4.35
CA THR A 128 -3.20 10.96 3.50
C THR A 128 -1.99 11.44 4.32
N VAL A 129 -2.21 12.01 5.51
CA VAL A 129 -1.11 12.44 6.41
C VAL A 129 -0.49 11.26 7.16
N PHE A 130 -1.25 10.16 7.34
CA PHE A 130 -0.77 8.95 8.01
C PHE A 130 0.09 8.05 7.09
N GLY A 131 -0.20 8.06 5.78
CA GLY A 131 0.62 7.42 4.75
C GLY A 131 1.82 8.26 4.34
#